data_AF-A0A3D0JZH5-F1
#
_entry.id   AF-A0A3D0JZH5-F1
#
_cell.length_a   1.000
_cell.length_b   1.000
_cell.length_c   1.000
_cell.angle_alpha   90.00
_cell.angle_beta   90.00
_cell.angle_gamma   90.00
#
_symmetry.space_group_name_H-M   'P 1'
#
loop_
_entity.id
_entity.type
_entity.pdbx_description
1 polymer ?
#
loop_
_entity_poly.entity_id
_entity_poly.type
_entity_poly.pdbx_seq_one_letter_code
_entity_poly.pdbx_strand_id
1 'polypeptide(L)' 'MSYIPELPGGIPGLSSGVERELHHAFEHTKEVYVVWKPKKNPSPFITETATKIFTSVEEALAYFENEGMFAPGDLFGH' A
#
# COMPACT_ATOMS: atom_id res chain seq x y z
N MET A 1 -3.08 2.33 4.07
CA MET A 1 -2.18 1.41 3.33
C MET A 1 -2.89 0.08 3.12
N SER A 2 -2.70 -0.58 1.98
CA SER A 2 -3.15 -1.97 1.76
C SER A 2 -1.99 -2.86 1.32
N TYR A 3 -1.93 -4.09 1.83
CA TYR A 3 -0.97 -5.12 1.42
C TYR A 3 -1.70 -6.16 0.56
N ILE A 4 -1.26 -6.31 -0.69
CA ILE A 4 -1.83 -7.25 -1.64
C ILE A 4 -0.87 -8.44 -1.78
N PRO A 5 -1.19 -9.63 -1.24
CA PRO A 5 -0.37 -10.81 -1.40
C PRO A 5 -0.55 -11.45 -2.78
N GLU A 6 0.37 -12.33 -3.16
CA GLU A 6 0.15 -13.32 -4.22
C GLU A 6 -0.55 -14.55 -3.64
N LEU A 7 -1.69 -14.93 -4.21
CA LEU A 7 -2.41 -16.17 -3.92
C LEU A 7 -1.93 -17.30 -4.83
N PRO A 8 -2.24 -18.58 -4.52
CA PRO A 8 -1.94 -19.70 -5.40
C PRO A 8 -2.39 -19.44 -6.84
N GLY A 9 -1.50 -19.74 -7.79
CA GLY A 9 -1.73 -19.46 -9.22
C GLY A 9 -1.35 -18.05 -9.68
N GLY A 10 -0.67 -17.25 -8.85
CA GLY A 10 -0.19 -15.91 -9.24
C GLY A 10 -1.28 -14.84 -9.22
N ILE A 11 -2.38 -15.11 -8.53
CA ILE A 11 -3.56 -14.24 -8.48
C ILE A 11 -3.34 -13.20 -7.37
N PRO A 12 -3.52 -11.90 -7.62
CA PRO A 12 -3.51 -10.90 -6.57
C PRO A 12 -4.60 -11.18 -5.53
N GLY A 13 -4.24 -11.15 -4.24
CA GLY A 13 -5.18 -11.19 -3.12
C GLY A 13 -5.94 -9.88 -2.94
N LEU A 14 -6.54 -9.39 -4.02
CA LEU A 14 -7.30 -8.15 -4.08
C LEU A 14 -8.79 -8.51 -4.15
N SER A 15 -9.52 -8.22 -3.07
CA SER A 15 -10.97 -8.42 -3.02
C SER A 15 -11.72 -7.15 -3.41
N SER A 16 -12.98 -7.29 -3.82
CA SER A 16 -13.85 -6.14 -4.13
C SER A 16 -14.06 -5.21 -2.93
N GLY A 17 -13.96 -5.72 -1.70
CA GLY A 17 -13.99 -4.90 -0.49
C GLY A 17 -12.77 -3.96 -0.41
N VAL A 18 -11.58 -4.51 -0.64
CA VAL A 18 -10.33 -3.73 -0.67
C VAL A 18 -10.35 -2.71 -1.81
N GLU A 19 -10.82 -3.09 -3.00
CA GLU A 19 -10.97 -2.16 -4.12
C GLU A 19 -11.90 -0.99 -3.77
N ARG A 20 -13.05 -1.26 -3.15
CA ARG A 20 -13.98 -0.21 -2.71
C ARG A 20 -13.34 0.74 -1.71
N GLU A 21 -12.52 0.24 -0.79
CA GLU A 21 -11.80 1.07 0.18
C GLU A 21 -10.71 1.92 -0.47
N LEU A 22 -9.93 1.36 -1.40
CA LEU A 22 -8.91 2.10 -2.15
C LEU A 22 -9.54 3.21 -3.00
N HIS A 23 -10.61 2.89 -3.74
CA HIS A 23 -11.36 3.87 -4.52
C HIS A 23 -11.97 4.95 -3.63
N HIS A 24 -12.58 4.57 -2.50
CA HIS A 24 -13.15 5.55 -1.57
C HIS A 24 -12.08 6.48 -0.99
N ALA A 25 -10.90 5.97 -0.64
CA ALA A 25 -9.79 6.80 -0.17
C ALA A 25 -9.28 7.76 -1.27
N PHE A 26 -9.13 7.26 -2.50
CA PHE A 26 -8.71 8.06 -3.65
C PHE A 26 -9.69 9.21 -3.96
N GLU A 27 -10.99 8.92 -4.03
CA GLU A 27 -12.04 9.92 -4.30
C GLU A 27 -12.12 11.01 -3.21
N HIS A 28 -11.67 10.70 -1.99
CA HIS A 28 -11.61 11.66 -0.88
C HIS A 28 -10.20 12.26 -0.71
N THR A 29 -9.38 12.23 -1.77
CA THR A 29 -8.04 12.81 -1.85
C THR A 29 -7.13 12.41 -0.69
N LYS A 30 -7.28 11.18 -0.18
CA LYS A 30 -6.36 10.61 0.81
C LYS A 30 -5.13 10.06 0.11
N GLU A 31 -4.03 9.98 0.84
CA GLU A 31 -2.86 9.24 0.37
C GLU A 31 -3.12 7.72 0.42
N VAL A 32 -2.91 7.06 -0.71
CA VAL A 32 -3.16 5.63 -0.89
C VAL A 32 -1.83 4.92 -1.16
N TYR A 33 -1.35 4.21 -0.13
CA TYR A 33 -0.12 3.42 -0.21
C TYR A 33 -0.44 1.93 -0.38
N VAL A 34 0.14 1.30 -1.40
CA VAL A 34 -0.09 -0.12 -1.71
C VAL A 34 1.23 -0.88 -1.69
N VAL A 35 1.29 -1.99 -0.95
CA VAL A 35 2.37 -2.97 -1.09
C VAL A 35 1.87 -4.08 -2.01
N TRP A 36 2.47 -4.21 -3.19
CA TRP A 36 2.10 -5.15 -4.23
C TRP A 36 3.13 -6.29 -4.31
N LYS A 37 2.77 -7.48 -3.80
CA LYS A 37 3.60 -8.68 -3.88
C LYS A 37 3.42 -9.56 -5.13
N PRO A 38 2.26 -9.58 -5.84
CA PRO A 38 2.11 -10.40 -7.03
C PRO A 38 3.17 -10.11 -8.08
N LYS A 39 3.68 -11.18 -8.72
CA LYS A 39 4.59 -11.06 -9.87
C LYS A 39 3.91 -10.42 -11.08
N LYS A 40 2.59 -10.60 -11.19
CA LYS A 40 1.79 -9.96 -12.23
C LYS A 40 1.75 -8.46 -11.95
N ASN A 41 1.84 -7.65 -13.02
CA ASN A 41 1.72 -6.20 -12.90
C ASN A 41 0.36 -5.78 -12.30
N PRO A 42 0.33 -4.70 -11.50
CA PRO A 42 -0.92 -4.12 -11.03
C PRO A 42 -1.81 -3.67 -12.19
N SER A 43 -3.12 -3.69 -11.97
CA SER A 43 -4.10 -3.18 -12.94
C SER A 43 -4.07 -1.65 -13.01
N PRO A 44 -4.62 -1.04 -14.08
CA PRO A 44 -4.79 0.41 -14.18
C PRO A 44 -5.47 1.02 -12.95
N PHE A 45 -6.50 0.34 -12.43
CA PHE A 45 -7.17 0.73 -11.19
C PHE A 45 -6.19 0.94 -10.03
N ILE A 46 -5.26 0.00 -9.79
CA ILE A 46 -4.27 0.13 -8.71
C ILE A 46 -3.28 1.25 -9.02
N THR A 47 -2.79 1.35 -10.27
CA THR A 47 -1.80 2.37 -10.64
C THR A 47 -2.36 3.79 -10.65
N GLU A 48 -3.66 3.95 -10.86
CA GLU A 48 -4.34 5.25 -10.88
C GLU A 48 -4.83 5.66 -9.48
N THR A 49 -5.21 4.69 -8.63
CA THR A 49 -5.71 5.00 -7.27
C THR A 49 -4.61 5.11 -6.22
N ALA A 50 -3.44 4.50 -6.44
CA ALA A 50 -2.34 4.54 -5.48
C ALA A 50 -1.48 5.81 -5.65
N THR A 51 -1.21 6.48 -4.53
CA THR A 51 -0.18 7.52 -4.42
C THR A 51 1.22 6.93 -4.63
N LYS A 52 1.48 5.76 -4.05
CA LYS A 52 2.74 5.03 -4.23
C LYS A 52 2.52 3.53 -4.09
N ILE A 53 3.21 2.77 -4.94
CA ILE A 53 3.22 1.31 -4.92
C ILE A 53 4.62 0.84 -4.54
N PHE A 54 4.69 -0.11 -3.60
CA PHE A 54 5.91 -0.74 -3.13
C PHE A 54 5.93 -2.23 -3.48
N THR A 55 7.10 -2.78 -3.70
CA THR A 55 7.30 -4.23 -3.95
C THR A 55 7.48 -5.02 -2.66
N SER A 56 7.71 -4.34 -1.54
CA SER A 56 7.96 -4.96 -0.24
C SER A 56 7.52 -4.10 0.93
N VAL A 57 7.38 -4.74 2.10
CA VAL A 57 7.02 -4.03 3.34
C VAL A 57 8.22 -3.19 3.79
N GLU A 58 9.42 -3.73 3.62
CA GLU A 58 10.69 -3.09 3.94
C GLU A 58 10.86 -1.78 3.14
N GLU A 59 10.55 -1.80 1.84
CA GLU A 59 10.57 -0.62 0.98
C GLU A 59 9.56 0.44 1.44
N ALA A 60 8.35 0.01 1.84
CA ALA A 60 7.32 0.92 2.34
C ALA A 60 7.71 1.56 3.68
N LEU A 61 8.28 0.77 4.60
CA LEU A 61 8.76 1.26 5.89
C LEU A 61 9.92 2.26 5.71
N ALA A 62 10.90 1.94 4.86
CA ALA A 62 12.00 2.84 4.55
C ALA A 62 11.50 4.16 3.94
N TYR A 63 10.48 4.12 3.07
CA TYR A 63 9.86 5.33 2.54
C TYR A 63 9.20 6.15 3.65
N PHE A 64 8.39 5.54 4.51
CA PHE A 64 7.71 6.27 5.59
C PHE A 64 8.68 6.86 6.62
N GLU A 65 9.76 6.17 6.94
CA GLU A 65 10.81 6.70 7.80
C GLU A 65 11.48 7.93 7.16
N ASN A 66 11.85 7.85 5.88
CA ASN A 66 12.47 8.94 5.15
C ASN A 66 11.56 10.17 5.00
N GLU A 67 10.26 9.95 4.84
CA GLU A 67 9.25 11.03 4.77
C GLU A 67 8.86 11.59 6.15
N GLY A 68 9.46 11.09 7.24
CA GLY A 68 9.13 11.52 8.60
C GLY A 68 7.71 11.17 9.03
N MET A 69 7.12 10.12 8.45
CA MET A 69 5.76 9.65 8.74
C MET A 69 5.68 8.72 9.94
N PHE A 70 6.81 8.37 10.55
CA PHE A 70 6.84 7.67 11.83
C PHE A 70 6.57 8.66 12.96
N ALA A 71 5.77 8.24 13.94
CA ALA A 71 5.61 9.03 15.15
C ALA A 71 7.00 9.26 15.77
N PRO A 72 7.30 10.47 16.29
CA PRO A 72 8.47 10.63 17.14
C PRO A 72 8.36 9.57 18.24
N GLY A 73 9.44 8.81 18.45
CA GLY A 73 9.48 7.79 19.49
C GLY A 73 9.01 8.36 20.83
N ASP A 74 8.47 7.50 21.69
CA ASP A 74 8.01 7.92 23.02
C ASP A 74 9.09 8.77 23.69
N LEU A 75 8.72 9.75 24.51
CA LEU A 75 9.63 10.74 25.14
C LEU A 75 10.81 10.09 25.92
N PHE A 76 10.79 8.77 26.07
CA PHE A 76 11.75 7.95 26.79
C PHE A 76 12.52 6.93 25.94
N GLY A 77 12.36 6.90 24.61
CA GLY A 77 13.24 6.13 23.71
C GLY A 77 13.33 4.62 24.01
N HIS A 78 12.19 3.98 24.26
CA HIS A 78 12.08 2.53 24.38
C HIS A 78 11.29 1.93 23.22
#